data_AF-A0A529LVT3-F1
#
_entry.id   AF-A0A529LVT3-F1
#
_cell.length_a   1.000
_cell.length_b   1.000
_cell.length_c   1.000
_cell.angle_alpha   90.00
_cell.angle_beta   90.00
_cell.angle_gamma   90.00
#
_symmetry.space_group_name_H-M   'P 1'
#
loop_
_entity.id
_entity.type
_entity.pdbx_description
1 polymer ?
#
loop_
_entity_poly.entity_id
_entity_poly.type
_entity_poly.pdbx_seq_one_letter_code
_entity_poly.pdbx_strand_id
1 'polypeptide(L)'
;MHLSVLTALLALPLLAGSYRLQAVAALVFAIVCLATTTSALPRLSTQQAVAKPADRIVYSLLQMNLRFNNPTPKKVLSLIGRTNPDVITLDEVSGMWAKELGYIAGAYPYRILCD
;
A
#
# COMPACT_ATOMS: atom_id res chain seq x y z
N MET A 1 -3.74 2.13 13.86
CA MET A 1 -4.29 1.07 14.75
C MET A 1 -3.52 0.94 16.07
N HIS A 2 -2.22 0.61 16.06
CA HIS A 2 -1.45 0.34 17.30
C HIS A 2 -1.50 1.47 18.34
N LEU A 3 -1.31 2.72 17.92
CA LEU A 3 -1.37 3.88 18.83
C LEU A 3 -2.75 4.02 19.49
N SER A 4 -3.83 3.91 18.70
CA SER A 4 -5.21 4.03 19.19
C SER A 4 -5.58 2.96 20.22
N VAL A 5 -5.11 1.73 20.03
CA VAL A 5 -5.33 0.62 20.97
C VAL A 5 -4.59 0.88 22.29
N LEU A 6 -3.33 1.32 22.21
CA LEU A 6 -2.55 1.67 23.40
C LEU A 6 -3.19 2.84 24.17
N THR A 7 -3.69 3.85 23.48
CA THR A 7 -4.41 4.97 24.10
C THR A 7 -5.67 4.50 24.84
N ALA A 8 -6.46 3.60 24.25
CA ALA A 8 -7.64 3.03 24.91
C ALA A 8 -7.27 2.20 26.16
N LEU A 9 -6.21 1.39 26.07
CA LEU A 9 -5.72 0.58 27.19
C LEU A 9 -5.22 1.43 28.35
N LEU A 10 -4.55 2.56 28.07
CA LEU A 10 -4.07 3.50 29.10
C LEU A 10 -5.20 4.35 29.69
N ALA A 11 -6.24 4.65 28.92
CA ALA A 11 -7.38 5.44 29.38
C ALA A 11 -8.31 4.66 30.35
N LEU A 12 -8.43 3.34 30.18
CA LEU A 12 -9.25 2.46 31.03
C LEU A 12 -8.89 2.53 32.54
N PRO A 13 -7.64 2.34 32.97
CA PRO A 13 -7.27 2.46 34.39
C PRO A 13 -7.37 3.92 34.88
N LEU A 14 -7.22 4.90 33.99
CA LEU A 14 -7.32 6.32 34.33
C LEU A 14 -8.76 6.72 34.74
N LEU A 15 -9.79 5.98 34.30
CA LEU A 15 -11.17 6.16 34.75
C LEU A 15 -11.39 5.83 36.24
N ALA A 16 -10.54 4.97 36.81
CA ALA A 16 -10.59 4.62 38.23
C ALA A 16 -9.99 5.72 39.13
N GLY A 17 -9.22 6.65 38.56
CA GLY A 17 -8.56 7.75 39.26
C GLY A 17 -9.34 9.07 39.24
N SER A 18 -8.66 10.14 39.66
CA SER A 18 -9.21 11.51 39.75
C SER A 18 -9.39 12.19 38.38
N TYR A 19 -8.74 11.67 37.33
CA TYR A 19 -8.67 12.29 36.00
C TYR A 19 -9.74 11.76 35.03
N ARG A 20 -10.96 11.51 35.53
CA ARG A 20 -12.03 10.85 34.75
C ARG A 20 -12.40 11.59 33.48
N LEU A 21 -12.45 12.92 33.51
CA LEU A 21 -12.79 13.74 32.34
C LEU A 21 -11.76 13.56 31.21
N GLN A 22 -10.47 13.55 31.57
CA GLN A 22 -9.37 13.35 30.63
C GLN A 22 -9.39 11.91 30.07
N ALA A 23 -9.70 10.93 30.92
CA ALA A 23 -9.83 9.54 30.53
C ALA A 23 -10.96 9.32 29.49
N VAL A 24 -12.12 9.95 29.72
CA VAL A 24 -13.26 9.91 28.77
C VAL A 24 -12.87 10.57 27.45
N ALA A 25 -12.24 11.75 27.48
CA ALA A 25 -11.78 12.43 26.27
C ALA A 25 -10.79 11.57 25.46
N ALA A 26 -9.84 10.93 26.13
CA ALA A 26 -8.88 10.02 25.50
C ALA A 26 -9.54 8.77 24.89
N LEU A 27 -10.56 8.21 25.56
CA LEU A 27 -11.36 7.10 25.03
C LEU A 27 -12.14 7.49 23.77
N VAL A 28 -12.83 8.64 23.80
CA VAL A 28 -13.56 9.15 22.63
C VAL A 28 -12.60 9.36 21.47
N PHE A 29 -11.44 9.99 21.71
CA PHE A 29 -10.42 10.19 20.70
C PHE A 29 -9.92 8.87 20.10
N ALA A 30 -9.61 7.87 20.94
CA ALA A 30 -9.21 6.54 20.49
C ALA A 30 -10.30 5.87 19.64
N ILE A 31 -11.57 5.95 20.03
CA ILE A 31 -12.68 5.38 19.25
C ILE A 31 -12.79 6.06 17.88
N VAL A 32 -12.72 7.39 17.84
CA VAL A 32 -12.80 8.16 16.58
C VAL A 32 -11.63 7.80 15.66
N CYS A 33 -10.40 7.74 16.16
CA CYS A 33 -9.24 7.35 15.37
C CYS A 33 -9.37 5.91 14.83
N LEU A 34 -9.90 5.00 15.63
CA LEU A 34 -10.11 3.62 15.19
C LEU A 34 -11.15 3.56 14.07
N ALA A 35 -12.29 4.23 14.24
CA ALA A 35 -13.37 4.27 13.25
C ALA A 35 -12.95 4.90 11.92
N THR A 36 -12.22 6.03 11.96
CA THR A 36 -11.75 6.69 10.74
C THR A 36 -10.69 5.85 10.03
N THR A 37 -9.74 5.26 10.78
CA THR A 37 -8.71 4.41 10.17
C THR A 37 -9.32 3.13 9.57
N THR A 38 -10.29 2.50 10.22
CA THR A 38 -10.94 1.28 9.69
C THR A 38 -11.82 1.59 8.49
N SER A 39 -12.49 2.74 8.47
CA SER A 39 -13.30 3.18 7.33
C SER A 39 -12.48 3.46 6.06
N ALA A 40 -11.22 3.86 6.22
CA ALA A 40 -10.28 4.11 5.12
C ALA A 40 -9.52 2.86 4.67
N LEU A 41 -9.60 1.75 5.42
CA LEU A 41 -9.03 0.50 4.98
C LEU A 41 -9.85 -0.05 3.81
N PRO A 42 -9.21 -0.44 2.69
CA PRO A 42 -9.89 -1.23 1.69
C PRO A 42 -10.44 -2.47 2.39
N ARG A 43 -11.75 -2.73 2.25
CA ARG A 43 -12.37 -3.96 2.79
C ARG A 43 -11.49 -5.11 2.31
N LEU A 44 -11.01 -5.95 3.24
CA LEU A 44 -10.34 -7.23 2.93
C LEU A 44 -11.37 -8.18 2.30
N SER A 45 -11.81 -7.83 1.10
CA SER A 45 -12.45 -8.75 0.19
C SER A 45 -11.30 -9.44 -0.55
N THR A 46 -11.15 -10.75 -0.31
CA THR A 46 -10.32 -11.64 -1.13
C THR A 46 -10.94 -11.89 -2.50
N GLN A 47 -11.97 -11.13 -2.88
CA GLN A 47 -12.61 -11.26 -4.16
C GLN A 47 -11.75 -10.54 -5.20
N GLN A 48 -10.86 -11.33 -5.83
CA GLN A 48 -10.42 -11.03 -7.19
C GLN A 48 -11.68 -11.04 -8.05
N ALA A 49 -12.33 -9.88 -8.15
CA ALA A 49 -13.37 -9.63 -9.12
C ALA A 49 -12.69 -9.54 -10.50
N VAL A 50 -12.32 -10.69 -11.05
CA VAL A 50 -12.08 -10.82 -12.50
C VAL A 50 -13.45 -10.98 -13.13
N ALA A 51 -14.25 -9.92 -13.10
CA ALA A 51 -15.23 -9.75 -14.15
C ALA A 51 -14.38 -9.38 -15.38
N LYS A 52 -14.04 -10.34 -16.23
CA LYS A 52 -13.66 -10.03 -17.61
C LYS A 52 -14.98 -9.74 -18.32
N PRO A 53 -15.37 -8.48 -18.54
CA PRO A 53 -16.46 -8.22 -19.46
C PRO A 53 -15.87 -8.59 -20.83
N ALA A 54 -16.33 -9.68 -21.43
CA ALA A 54 -15.78 -10.17 -22.70
C ALA A 54 -15.87 -9.12 -23.84
N ASP A 55 -16.61 -8.03 -23.60
CA ASP A 55 -16.91 -6.95 -24.54
C ASP A 55 -16.35 -5.59 -24.10
N ARG A 56 -15.38 -5.55 -23.16
CA ARG A 56 -14.70 -4.30 -22.76
C ARG A 56 -13.19 -4.46 -22.86
N ILE A 57 -12.53 -3.42 -23.38
CA ILE A 57 -11.08 -3.32 -23.34
C ILE A 57 -10.66 -3.19 -21.88
N VAL A 58 -9.91 -4.16 -21.38
CA VAL A 58 -9.37 -4.18 -20.02
C VAL A 58 -7.88 -3.94 -20.09
N TYR A 59 -7.42 -2.89 -19.40
CA TYR A 59 -6.00 -2.62 -19.21
C TYR A 59 -5.58 -3.02 -17.80
N SER A 60 -4.38 -3.56 -17.68
CA SER A 60 -3.75 -3.98 -16.44
C SER A 60 -2.63 -3.02 -16.04
N LEU A 61 -2.67 -2.56 -14.78
CA LEU A 61 -1.67 -1.68 -14.19
C LEU A 61 -0.93 -2.43 -13.08
N LEU A 62 0.40 -2.46 -13.15
CA LEU A 62 1.26 -2.93 -12.07
C LEU A 62 1.95 -1.74 -11.39
N GLN A 63 1.63 -1.51 -10.11
CA GLN A 63 2.32 -0.54 -9.28
C GLN A 63 3.12 -1.21 -8.17
N MET A 64 4.39 -0.85 -8.02
CA MET A 64 5.21 -1.33 -6.92
C MET A 64 6.36 -0.39 -6.59
N ASN A 65 6.70 -0.32 -5.31
CA ASN A 65 7.96 0.26 -4.85
C ASN A 65 9.06 -0.80 -5.00
N LEU A 66 10.14 -0.44 -5.69
CA LEU A 66 11.22 -1.36 -6.01
C LEU A 66 12.19 -1.61 -4.86
N ARG A 67 12.22 -0.70 -3.89
CA ARG A 67 13.32 -0.45 -2.96
C ARG A 67 14.62 -0.09 -3.72
N PHE A 68 15.17 1.09 -3.46
CA PHE A 68 16.32 1.62 -4.23
C PHE A 68 17.56 0.71 -4.29
N ASN A 69 17.75 -0.18 -3.30
CA ASN A 69 18.87 -1.13 -3.15
C ASN A 69 18.38 -2.58 -2.97
N ASN A 70 17.36 -3.01 -3.70
CA ASN A 70 16.87 -4.37 -3.66
C ASN A 70 17.96 -5.39 -4.02
N PRO A 71 18.26 -6.40 -3.17
CA PRO A 71 19.30 -7.39 -3.46
C PRO A 71 18.91 -8.38 -4.57
N THR A 72 17.66 -8.38 -5.02
CA THR A 72 17.11 -9.39 -5.94
C THR A 72 16.35 -8.80 -7.13
N PRO A 73 16.96 -7.94 -7.97
CA PRO A 73 16.26 -7.24 -9.05
C PRO A 73 15.65 -8.19 -10.10
N LYS A 74 16.26 -9.35 -10.34
CA LYS A 74 15.74 -10.37 -11.26
C LYS A 74 14.36 -10.92 -10.86
N LYS A 75 14.03 -10.94 -9.56
CA LYS A 75 12.70 -11.37 -9.11
C LYS A 75 11.61 -10.38 -9.52
N VAL A 76 11.94 -9.08 -9.52
CA VAL A 76 11.04 -8.02 -10.00
C VAL A 76 10.81 -8.17 -11.50
N LEU A 77 11.86 -8.37 -12.30
CA LEU A 77 11.72 -8.60 -13.74
C LEU A 77 10.90 -9.87 -14.04
N SER A 78 11.12 -10.94 -13.27
CA SER A 78 10.34 -12.17 -13.37
C SER A 78 8.86 -11.96 -13.02
N LEU A 79 8.56 -11.14 -12.01
CA LEU A 79 7.19 -10.76 -11.65
C LEU A 79 6.53 -10.01 -12.82
N ILE A 80 7.20 -9.01 -13.37
CA ILE A 80 6.70 -8.25 -14.53
C ILE A 80 6.42 -9.19 -15.70
N GLY A 81 7.36 -10.09 -16.03
CA GLY A 81 7.19 -11.05 -17.12
C GLY A 81 6.05 -12.05 -16.89
N ARG A 82 5.80 -12.46 -15.63
CA ARG A 82 4.71 -13.38 -15.28
C ARG A 82 3.34 -12.70 -15.26
N THR A 83 3.27 -11.47 -14.76
CA THR A 83 2.03 -10.70 -14.69
C THR A 83 1.66 -10.10 -16.05
N ASN A 84 2.67 -9.80 -16.88
CA ASN A 84 2.56 -9.17 -18.20
C ASN A 84 1.57 -7.98 -18.22
N PRO A 85 1.79 -6.95 -17.38
CA PRO A 85 0.90 -5.80 -17.31
C PRO A 85 1.02 -4.90 -18.54
N ASP A 86 -0.04 -4.15 -18.85
CA ASP A 86 -0.06 -3.17 -19.95
C ASP A 86 0.67 -1.88 -19.56
N VAL A 87 0.52 -1.45 -18.31
CA VAL A 87 1.15 -0.24 -17.76
C VAL A 87 1.86 -0.58 -16.46
N ILE A 88 3.04 0.00 -16.25
CA ILE A 88 3.83 -0.19 -15.02
C ILE A 88 4.17 1.17 -14.41
N THR A 89 4.00 1.30 -13.10
CA THR A 89 4.44 2.45 -12.30
C THR A 89 5.37 1.97 -11.19
N LEU A 90 6.59 2.52 -11.13
CA LEU A 90 7.66 2.04 -10.25
C LEU A 90 8.15 3.18 -9.35
N ASP A 91 8.15 2.94 -8.04
CA ASP A 91 8.69 3.87 -7.05
C ASP A 91 10.11 3.45 -6.62
N GLU A 92 10.90 4.40 -6.13
CA GLU A 92 12.31 4.22 -5.72
C GLU A 92 13.22 3.67 -6.83
N VAL A 93 13.02 4.14 -8.06
CA VAL A 93 13.92 3.83 -9.18
C VAL A 93 15.26 4.52 -8.97
N SER A 94 16.31 3.74 -8.74
CA SER A 94 17.69 4.22 -8.59
C SER A 94 18.49 4.03 -9.89
N GLY A 95 19.72 4.53 -9.94
CA GLY A 95 20.62 4.30 -11.10
C GLY A 95 20.88 2.81 -11.38
N MET A 96 20.90 1.96 -10.35
CA MET A 96 20.94 0.50 -10.51
C MET A 96 19.70 -0.01 -11.26
N TRP A 97 18.53 0.47 -10.88
CA TRP A 97 17.27 0.07 -11.50
C TRP A 97 17.13 0.55 -12.94
N ALA A 98 17.66 1.73 -13.28
CA ALA A 98 17.66 2.21 -14.66
C ALA A 98 18.35 1.20 -15.60
N LYS A 99 19.45 0.58 -15.15
CA LYS A 99 20.17 -0.47 -15.89
C LYS A 99 19.34 -1.75 -16.03
N GLU A 100 18.80 -2.26 -14.92
CA GLU A 100 18.03 -3.51 -14.90
C GLU A 100 16.72 -3.41 -15.69
N LEU A 101 16.02 -2.28 -15.59
CA LEU A 101 14.80 -2.01 -16.37
C LEU A 101 15.11 -1.77 -17.86
N GLY A 102 16.37 -1.54 -18.22
CA GLY A 102 16.82 -1.50 -19.60
C GLY A 102 16.53 -2.80 -20.37
N TYR A 103 16.57 -3.96 -19.69
CA TYR A 103 16.32 -5.25 -20.34
C TYR A 103 14.89 -5.44 -20.84
N ILE A 104 13.93 -4.67 -20.30
CA ILE A 104 12.51 -4.74 -20.68
C ILE A 104 12.05 -3.52 -21.47
N ALA A 105 12.96 -2.62 -21.86
CA ALA A 105 12.63 -1.39 -22.59
C ALA A 105 11.96 -1.67 -23.95
N GLY A 106 12.28 -2.81 -24.59
CA GLY A 106 11.62 -3.22 -25.83
C GLY A 106 10.14 -3.61 -25.62
N ALA A 107 9.79 -4.18 -24.47
CA ALA A 107 8.41 -4.52 -24.13
C ALA A 107 7.62 -3.28 -23.64
N TYR A 108 8.32 -2.31 -23.05
CA TYR A 108 7.74 -1.06 -22.53
C TYR A 108 8.48 0.16 -23.12
N PRO A 109 8.21 0.52 -24.40
CA PRO A 109 8.98 1.54 -25.11
C PRO A 109 8.70 2.97 -24.64
N TYR A 110 7.49 3.23 -24.12
CA TYR A 110 7.10 4.54 -23.62
C TYR A 110 7.38 4.64 -22.12
N ARG A 111 8.30 5.53 -21.73
CA ARG A 111 8.79 5.63 -20.34
C ARG A 111 8.91 7.10 -19.94
N ILE A 112 8.43 7.40 -18.73
CA ILE A 112 8.67 8.68 -18.06
C ILE A 112 9.51 8.36 -16.82
N LEU A 113 10.67 8.98 -16.73
CA LEU A 113 11.55 8.88 -15.56
C LEU A 113 11.48 10.24 -14.86
N CYS A 114 11.15 10.21 -13.57
CA CYS A 114 11.15 11.40 -12.72
C CYS A 114 12.52 11.55 -12.07
N ASP A 115 13.09 12.76 -12.14
CA ASP A 115 14.37 13.13 -11.51
C ASP A 115 14.22 13.45 -10.01
#